data_AF-A0A4Y9UA20-F1
#
_entry.id   AF-A0A4Y9UA20-F1
#
_cell.length_a   1.000
_cell.length_b   1.000
_cell.length_c   1.000
_cell.angle_alpha   90.00
_cell.angle_beta   90.00
_cell.angle_gamma   90.00
#
_symmetry.space_group_name_H-M   'P 1'
#
loop_
_entity.id
_entity.type
_entity.pdbx_description
1 polymer ?
#
loop_
_entity_poly.entity_id
_entity_poly.type
_entity_poly.pdbx_seq_one_letter_code
_entity_poly.pdbx_strand_id
1 'polypeptide(L)'
;MKKNPTIKDDVLGFIASEQADRLADYLSRGRKHHNLTGPQLFEAWKAAFKLMADDVRDYAKRQYEEDLKQEFLARGEEPPYDLIHDEMERFVAEVDAVMKHQEATNPDGFAKTVKAVEADLNDYRGRKQN
;
A
#
# COMPACT_ATOMS: atom_id res chain seq x y z
N MET A 1 31.75 6.01 11.60
CA MET A 1 31.10 6.78 10.51
C MET A 1 29.64 6.38 10.46
N LYS A 2 28.70 7.28 10.77
CA LYS A 2 27.27 7.02 10.51
C LYS A 2 27.11 7.04 8.99
N LYS A 3 26.67 5.92 8.39
CA LYS A 3 26.31 5.92 6.96
C LYS A 3 25.20 6.96 6.78
N ASN A 4 25.38 7.91 5.88
CA ASN A 4 24.29 8.79 5.48
C ASN A 4 23.17 7.91 4.92
N PRO A 5 21.93 7.98 5.45
CA PRO A 5 20.83 7.20 4.92
C PRO A 5 20.65 7.56 3.45
N THR A 6 20.51 6.54 2.61
CA THR A 6 20.28 6.73 1.19
C THR A 6 18.82 7.12 0.96
N ILE A 7 18.50 7.72 -0.19
CA ILE A 7 17.11 8.00 -0.59
C ILE A 7 16.25 6.73 -0.48
N LYS A 8 16.82 5.56 -0.80
CA LYS A 8 16.17 4.26 -0.65
C LYS A 8 15.80 3.96 0.81
N ASP A 9 16.70 4.22 1.75
CA ASP A 9 16.44 3.97 3.18
C ASP A 9 15.33 4.89 3.73
N ASP A 10 15.23 6.12 3.22
CA ASP A 10 14.18 7.06 3.60
C ASP A 10 12.83 6.68 3.00
N VAL A 11 12.79 6.25 1.74
CA VAL A 11 11.55 5.74 1.11
C VAL A 11 11.05 4.49 1.83
N LEU A 12 11.93 3.52 2.13
CA LEU A 12 11.55 2.31 2.86
C LEU A 12 11.07 2.65 4.29
N GLY A 13 11.73 3.59 4.96
CA GLY A 13 11.32 4.05 6.28
C GLY A 13 9.96 4.75 6.27
N PHE A 14 9.69 5.57 5.26
CA PHE A 14 8.39 6.23 5.07
C PHE A 14 7.29 5.20 4.84
N ILE A 15 7.49 4.24 3.93
CA ILE A 15 6.54 3.15 3.65
C ILE A 15 6.23 2.35 4.92
N ALA A 16 7.26 2.02 5.71
CA ALA A 16 7.10 1.30 6.96
C ALA A 16 6.33 2.12 8.01
N SER A 17 6.58 3.43 8.09
CA SER A 17 5.82 4.34 8.96
C SER A 17 4.35 4.37 8.58
N GLU A 18 4.03 4.54 7.30
CA GLU A 18 2.64 4.53 6.86
C GLU A 18 1.98 3.16 7.09
N GLN A 19 2.72 2.07 6.97
CA GLN A 19 2.21 0.73 7.26
C GLN A 19 1.86 0.59 8.75
N ALA A 20 2.66 1.14 9.65
CA ALA A 20 2.38 1.17 11.08
C ALA A 20 1.14 2.03 11.39
N ASP A 21 0.99 3.19 10.75
CA ASP A 21 -0.18 4.06 10.92
C ASP A 21 -1.46 3.37 10.41
N ARG A 22 -1.41 2.71 9.25
CA ARG A 22 -2.52 1.92 8.70
C ARG A 22 -2.90 0.75 9.60
N LEU A 23 -1.92 0.07 10.19
CA LEU A 23 -2.18 -1.00 11.15
C LEU A 23 -2.84 -0.45 12.42
N ALA A 24 -2.33 0.64 12.98
CA ALA A 24 -2.91 1.28 14.16
C ALA A 24 -4.36 1.71 13.94
N ASP A 25 -4.63 2.31 12.78
CA ASP A 25 -5.96 2.70 12.34
C ASP A 25 -6.90 1.48 12.19
N TYR A 26 -6.46 0.40 11.53
CA TYR A 26 -7.21 -0.85 11.43
C TYR A 26 -7.55 -1.46 12.81
N LEU A 27 -6.56 -1.52 13.71
CA LEU A 27 -6.74 -2.01 15.08
C LEU A 27 -7.76 -1.15 15.84
N SER A 28 -7.69 0.18 15.68
CA SER A 28 -8.61 1.13 16.32
C SER A 28 -10.06 0.97 15.85
N ARG A 29 -10.27 0.55 14.60
CA ARG A 29 -11.58 0.20 14.03
C ARG A 29 -12.14 -1.15 14.51
N GLY A 30 -11.40 -1.90 15.34
CA GLY A 30 -11.90 -3.11 16.00
C GLY A 30 -11.69 -4.41 15.23
N ARG A 31 -10.70 -4.48 14.32
CA ARG A 31 -10.29 -5.71 13.61
C ARG A 31 -11.45 -6.49 13.00
N LYS A 32 -12.13 -5.91 12.02
CA LYS A 32 -13.33 -6.49 11.39
C LYS A 32 -13.16 -7.94 10.91
N HIS A 33 -11.93 -8.37 10.60
CA HIS A 33 -11.61 -9.69 10.04
C HIS A 33 -11.03 -10.70 11.06
N HIS A 34 -11.02 -10.37 12.35
CA HIS A 34 -10.44 -11.24 13.40
C HIS A 34 -11.04 -12.66 13.46
N ASN A 35 -12.31 -12.84 13.06
CA ASN A 35 -13.00 -14.13 13.10
C ASN A 35 -12.66 -15.06 11.92
N LEU A 36 -11.92 -14.59 10.91
CA LEU A 36 -11.52 -15.44 9.79
C LEU A 36 -10.39 -16.38 10.20
N THR A 37 -10.49 -17.66 9.85
CA THR A 37 -9.33 -18.59 9.92
C THR A 37 -8.26 -18.19 8.90
N GLY A 38 -7.02 -18.67 9.05
CA GLY A 38 -5.93 -18.38 8.09
C GLY A 38 -6.32 -18.66 6.63
N PRO A 39 -6.84 -19.86 6.29
CA PRO A 39 -7.31 -20.15 4.93
C PRO A 39 -8.44 -19.23 4.46
N GLN A 40 -9.39 -18.88 5.33
CA GLN A 40 -10.48 -17.97 4.98
C GLN A 40 -9.98 -16.54 4.74
N LEU A 41 -9.02 -16.08 5.54
CA LEU A 41 -8.38 -14.78 5.38
C LEU A 41 -7.62 -14.70 4.06
N PHE A 42 -6.86 -15.75 3.72
CA PHE A 42 -6.15 -15.84 2.44
C PHE A 42 -7.09 -15.77 1.24
N GLU A 43 -8.14 -16.60 1.21
CA GLU A 43 -9.08 -16.59 0.09
C GLU A 43 -9.83 -15.25 -0.03
N ALA A 44 -10.22 -14.66 1.11
CA ALA A 44 -10.85 -13.34 1.13
C ALA A 44 -9.90 -12.25 0.61
N TRP A 45 -8.65 -12.26 1.06
CA TRP A 45 -7.63 -11.31 0.64
C TRP A 45 -7.28 -11.46 -0.85
N LYS A 46 -7.07 -12.68 -1.34
CA LYS A 46 -6.83 -12.94 -2.76
C LYS A 46 -7.98 -12.42 -3.64
N ALA A 47 -9.23 -12.68 -3.24
CA ALA A 47 -10.39 -12.18 -3.97
C ALA A 47 -10.47 -10.64 -3.94
N ALA A 48 -10.18 -10.02 -2.79
CA ALA A 48 -10.13 -8.56 -2.65
C ALA A 48 -9.02 -7.94 -3.50
N PHE A 49 -7.84 -8.57 -3.51
CA PHE A 49 -6.69 -8.13 -4.30
C PHE A 49 -7.02 -8.14 -5.79
N LYS A 50 -7.66 -9.20 -6.28
CA LYS A 50 -8.13 -9.28 -7.66
C LYS A 50 -9.12 -8.16 -8.00
N LEU A 51 -10.12 -7.92 -7.14
CA LEU A 51 -11.09 -6.85 -7.36
C LEU A 51 -10.44 -5.46 -7.40
N MET A 52 -9.47 -5.23 -6.51
CA MET A 52 -8.67 -4.00 -6.48
C MET A 52 -7.79 -3.87 -7.74
N ALA A 53 -7.18 -4.96 -8.20
CA ALA A 53 -6.36 -4.99 -9.40
C ALA A 53 -7.17 -4.74 -10.69
N ASP A 54 -8.45 -5.13 -10.73
CA ASP A 54 -9.34 -4.88 -11.88
C ASP A 54 -9.76 -3.39 -12.00
N ASP A 55 -9.68 -2.61 -10.91
CA ASP A 55 -9.87 -1.14 -10.94
C ASP A 55 -9.18 -0.47 -9.74
N VAL A 56 -7.92 -0.08 -9.94
CA VAL A 56 -7.05 0.45 -8.89
C VAL A 56 -7.47 1.83 -8.36
N ARG A 57 -8.45 2.48 -8.99
CA ARG A 57 -8.98 3.79 -8.60
C ARG A 57 -10.18 3.67 -7.66
N ASP A 58 -10.76 2.49 -7.53
CA ASP A 58 -11.87 2.25 -6.62
C ASP A 58 -11.36 2.20 -5.17
N TYR A 59 -11.57 3.31 -4.47
CA TYR A 59 -11.15 3.47 -3.08
C TYR A 59 -11.76 2.41 -2.15
N ALA A 60 -13.01 2.00 -2.38
CA ALA A 60 -13.68 1.03 -1.51
C ALA A 60 -13.06 -0.36 -1.66
N LYS A 61 -12.72 -0.77 -2.89
CA LYS A 61 -12.03 -2.03 -3.15
C LYS A 61 -10.62 -2.03 -2.55
N ARG A 62 -9.90 -0.92 -2.70
CA ARG A 62 -8.57 -0.75 -2.10
C ARG A 62 -8.61 -0.79 -0.57
N GLN A 63 -9.56 -0.09 0.06
CA GLN A 63 -9.71 -0.11 1.51
C GLN A 63 -10.05 -1.51 2.04
N TYR A 64 -10.89 -2.25 1.31
CA TYR A 64 -11.25 -3.62 1.68
C TYR A 64 -10.05 -4.59 1.59
N GLU A 65 -9.25 -4.50 0.53
CA GLU A 65 -7.99 -5.24 0.42
C GLU A 65 -7.03 -4.87 1.55
N GLU A 66 -6.87 -3.56 1.82
CA GLU A 66 -5.99 -3.05 2.88
C GLU A 66 -6.41 -3.58 4.25
N ASP A 67 -7.69 -3.55 4.61
CA ASP A 67 -8.18 -4.07 5.89
C ASP A 67 -7.89 -5.58 6.08
N LEU A 68 -7.96 -6.36 4.99
CA LEU A 68 -7.60 -7.79 5.01
C LEU A 68 -6.08 -7.99 5.14
N LYS A 69 -5.30 -7.17 4.45
CA LYS A 69 -3.84 -7.13 4.58
C LYS A 69 -3.41 -6.77 6.01
N GLN A 70 -4.04 -5.77 6.61
CA GLN A 70 -3.75 -5.36 7.99
C GLN A 70 -4.11 -6.44 9.01
N GLU A 71 -5.07 -7.32 8.73
CA GLU A 71 -5.37 -8.46 9.59
C GLU A 71 -4.26 -9.52 9.58
N PHE A 72 -3.58 -9.77 8.45
CA PHE A 72 -2.37 -10.60 8.43
C PHE A 72 -1.29 -10.02 9.34
N LEU A 73 -0.99 -8.72 9.16
CA LEU A 73 0.02 -8.02 9.95
C LEU A 73 -0.34 -7.99 11.44
N ALA A 74 -1.62 -7.82 11.79
CA ALA A 74 -2.12 -7.89 13.16
C ALA A 74 -1.93 -9.27 13.81
N ARG A 75 -1.82 -10.34 13.00
CA ARG A 75 -1.51 -11.71 13.45
C ARG A 75 -0.01 -11.99 13.50
N GLY A 76 0.82 -11.04 13.06
CA GLY A 76 2.27 -11.24 12.89
C GLY A 76 2.60 -12.12 11.68
N GLU A 77 1.68 -12.22 10.72
CA GLU A 77 1.84 -12.95 9.47
C GLU A 77 2.04 -11.95 8.32
N GLU A 78 2.84 -12.33 7.33
CA GLU A 78 2.93 -11.57 6.08
C GLU A 78 1.84 -12.06 5.11
N PRO A 79 1.22 -11.16 4.32
CA PRO A 79 0.35 -11.57 3.22
C PRO A 79 1.13 -12.45 2.23
N PRO A 80 0.58 -13.59 1.78
CA PRO A 80 1.30 -14.54 0.94
C PRO A 80 1.30 -14.10 -0.54
N TYR A 81 2.03 -13.02 -0.84
CA TYR A 81 2.15 -12.45 -2.19
C TYR A 81 2.65 -13.45 -3.24
N ASP A 82 3.50 -14.40 -2.84
CA ASP A 82 4.04 -15.43 -3.73
C ASP A 82 2.96 -16.35 -4.32
N LEU A 83 1.77 -16.39 -3.72
CA LEU A 83 0.64 -17.24 -4.15
C LEU A 83 -0.35 -16.53 -5.09
N ILE A 84 -0.11 -15.26 -5.41
CA ILE A 84 -1.01 -14.42 -6.22
C ILE A 84 -0.29 -13.72 -7.39
N HIS A 85 0.67 -14.40 -8.00
CA HIS A 85 1.50 -13.85 -9.07
C HIS A 85 0.69 -13.26 -10.23
N ASP A 86 -0.33 -13.99 -10.71
CA ASP A 86 -1.17 -13.53 -11.82
C ASP A 86 -1.96 -12.27 -11.47
N GLU A 87 -2.44 -12.16 -10.23
CA GLU A 87 -3.12 -10.96 -9.74
C GLU A 87 -2.14 -9.78 -9.59
N MET A 88 -0.91 -10.04 -9.15
CA MET A 88 0.16 -9.04 -9.07
C MET A 88 0.53 -8.47 -10.43
N GLU A 89 0.68 -9.32 -11.46
CA GLU A 89 0.96 -8.87 -12.82
C GLU A 89 -0.15 -7.98 -13.37
N ARG A 90 -1.42 -8.33 -13.12
CA ARG A 90 -2.57 -7.51 -13.52
C ARG A 90 -2.56 -6.15 -12.83
N PHE A 91 -2.29 -6.14 -11.52
CA PHE A 91 -2.19 -4.90 -10.77
C PHE A 91 -1.10 -3.97 -11.33
N VAL A 92 0.08 -4.51 -11.63
CA VAL A 92 1.18 -3.73 -12.22
C VAL A 92 0.78 -3.17 -13.59
N ALA A 93 0.16 -3.98 -14.44
CA ALA A 93 -0.30 -3.53 -15.76
C ALA A 93 -1.36 -2.42 -15.67
N GLU A 94 -2.32 -2.53 -14.76
CA GLU A 94 -3.38 -1.53 -14.58
C GLU A 94 -2.83 -0.24 -13.98
N VAL A 95 -1.93 -0.31 -12.99
CA VAL A 95 -1.25 0.88 -12.45
C VAL A 95 -0.47 1.61 -13.54
N ASP A 96 0.29 0.89 -14.37
CA ASP A 96 1.04 1.49 -15.49
C ASP A 96 0.09 2.16 -16.50
N ALA A 97 -1.03 1.52 -16.84
CA ALA A 97 -2.04 2.10 -17.73
C ALA A 97 -2.66 3.38 -17.14
N VAL A 98 -3.02 3.38 -15.85
CA VAL A 98 -3.58 4.56 -15.17
C VAL A 98 -2.56 5.70 -15.11
N MET A 99 -1.30 5.41 -14.78
CA MET A 99 -0.25 6.43 -14.72
C MET A 99 0.01 7.06 -16.08
N LYS A 100 0.15 6.26 -17.14
CA LYS A 100 0.29 6.75 -18.52
C LYS A 100 -0.90 7.58 -18.97
N HIS A 101 -2.12 7.14 -18.66
CA HIS A 101 -3.32 7.89 -18.97
C HIS A 101 -3.35 9.24 -18.25
N GLN A 102 -3.00 9.26 -16.96
CA GLN A 102 -3.00 10.49 -16.18
C GLN A 102 -1.91 11.48 -16.64
N GLU A 103 -0.72 11.00 -16.96
CA GLU A 103 0.35 11.82 -17.54
C GLU A 103 -0.09 12.44 -18.88
N ALA A 104 -0.76 11.66 -19.74
CA ALA A 104 -1.21 12.12 -21.05
C ALA A 104 -2.40 13.09 -20.98
N THR A 105 -3.33 12.90 -20.03
CA THR A 105 -4.58 13.66 -19.96
C THR A 105 -4.55 14.82 -18.96
N ASN A 106 -3.68 14.77 -17.96
CA ASN A 106 -3.53 15.80 -16.95
C ASN A 106 -2.06 15.90 -16.46
N PRO A 107 -1.14 16.36 -17.31
CA PRO A 107 0.28 16.42 -16.99
C PRO A 107 0.58 17.31 -15.79
N ASP A 108 -0.14 18.43 -15.64
CA ASP A 108 0.03 19.33 -14.48
C ASP A 108 -0.45 18.67 -13.18
N GLY A 109 -1.55 17.93 -13.23
CA GLY A 109 -2.03 17.13 -12.10
C GLY A 109 -1.05 16.03 -11.72
N PHE A 110 -0.50 15.33 -12.71
CA PHE A 110 0.53 14.31 -12.50
C PHE A 110 1.79 14.90 -11.84
N ALA A 111 2.30 16.03 -12.36
CA ALA A 111 3.45 16.72 -11.80
C ALA A 111 3.21 17.21 -10.36
N LYS A 112 1.98 17.61 -10.01
CA LYS A 112 1.61 17.94 -8.62
C LYS A 112 1.63 16.71 -7.72
N THR A 113 1.10 15.58 -8.17
CA THR A 113 1.15 14.32 -7.41
C THR A 113 2.59 13.89 -7.13
N VAL A 114 3.47 13.97 -8.14
CA VAL A 114 4.90 13.67 -7.97
C VAL A 114 5.53 14.60 -6.92
N LYS A 115 5.29 15.92 -7.00
CA LYS A 115 5.78 16.89 -6.02
C LYS A 115 5.24 16.66 -4.60
N ALA A 116 4.00 16.21 -4.46
CA ALA A 116 3.41 15.90 -3.16
C ALA A 116 4.14 14.71 -2.50
N VAL A 117 4.38 13.64 -3.25
CA VAL A 117 5.16 12.49 -2.77
C VAL A 117 6.58 12.90 -2.35
N GLU A 118 7.23 13.77 -3.11
CA GLU A 118 8.54 14.32 -2.74
C GLU A 118 8.49 15.13 -1.44
N ALA A 119 7.42 15.92 -1.23
CA ALA A 119 7.23 16.70 -0.02
C ALA A 119 7.03 15.79 1.21
N ASP A 120 6.23 14.74 1.09
CA ASP A 120 5.99 13.77 2.18
C ASP A 120 7.28 13.03 2.57
N LEU A 121 8.10 12.64 1.59
CA LEU A 121 9.41 12.05 1.84
C LEU A 121 10.37 13.02 2.56
N ASN A 122 10.32 14.31 2.22
CA ASN A 122 11.14 15.32 2.88
C ASN A 122 10.67 15.60 4.31
N ASP A 123 9.37 15.62 4.57
CA ASP A 123 8.82 15.73 5.93
C ASP A 123 9.23 14.54 6.80
N TYR A 124 9.13 13.31 6.28
CA TYR A 124 9.60 12.12 6.97
C TYR A 124 11.10 12.20 7.34
N ARG A 125 11.95 12.68 6.43
CA ARG A 125 13.38 12.92 6.71
C ARG A 125 13.57 13.92 7.86
N GLY A 126 12.79 15.00 7.88
CA GLY A 126 12.85 16.02 8.93
C GLY A 126 12.47 15.43 10.31
N ARG A 127 11.42 14.62 10.37
CA ARG A 127 10.99 13.93 11.60
C ARG A 127 12.04 12.95 12.15
N LYS A 128 12.83 12.30 11.28
CA LYS A 128 13.88 11.34 11.67
C LYS A 128 15.15 11.98 12.26
N GLN A 129 15.37 13.28 12.04
CA GLN A 129 16.58 13.99 12.46
C GLN A 129 16.45 14.72 13.81
N ASN A 130 15.24 14.85 14.35
CA ASN A 130 14.94 15.39 15.67
C ASN A 130 14.78 14.27 16.71
#